data_AF-Q1L123-F1
#
_entry.id   AF-Q1L123-F1
#
_cell.length_a   1.000
_cell.length_b   1.000
_cell.length_c   1.000
_cell.angle_alpha   90.00
_cell.angle_beta   90.00
_cell.angle_gamma   90.00
#
_symmetry.space_group_name_H-M   'P 1'
#
loop_
_entity.id
_entity.type
_entity.pdbx_description
1 polymer ?
#
loop_
_entity_poly.entity_id
_entity_poly.type
_entity_poly.pdbx_seq_one_letter_code
_entity_poly.pdbx_strand_id
1 'polypeptide(L)'
;INPLSEVSNKRRVTSLGPGGLSRDTAQFEVRDVHATHYGRICPIETPEGLNIGLILNFATYAQIDDKGFLKTPYYKVNNGVIDYSDVRYLNATQELGYSIAQSSVKVDENNKIIDDNLTIRRNYTYTNGTSSEIDFVEVSSKQILSVAAAGIPFLENDDANRALMGSNMQRQAVPLLQAEAPLIATGIEADIAKYSSYNLVAKNPGTVTYVDGSHIHIQRHETGITDKYSLRNFERSNQGTIIQQIPLVRIGDVVEAGDILTDGSSFKDGEMALGKNVLVGFTTWNGYNFEDAVIINERLVKDDVFTSIHIEEQIIQFRSSRAGDDELTKDIPNISKHSIRHLDDTGIVKVGSEVYPGDVLVGRVSPKGEENPSQEEKMLFAILGQRPPSIKDTSLKVKHGHNGTITHVEILSRDKGDILEEGIEKIVKVSIAQKRKIKVGDKVAGRHGNKGVVSIVLPEEDMPYLEDGTPLDVMLNPQGVPSRMNIGQILELHLGMAARKLNVKFVSPSFDGVKKPDIEAALEEAGLNKTGKQIIIDPITGRKFDKPISVGVMYMLKLNHMVDDKMHVRSVGPYSLITQQPLGGKSQNGGQR
;
A
#
# COMPACT_ATOMS: atom_id res chain seq x y z
N ILE A 1 5.20 -0.02 2.58
CA ILE A 1 4.03 0.90 2.58
C ILE A 1 2.89 0.19 3.30
N ASN A 2 2.48 -0.97 2.77
CA ASN A 2 1.43 -1.80 3.33
C ASN A 2 1.90 -3.28 3.43
N PRO A 3 1.09 -4.18 4.02
CA PRO A 3 1.44 -5.59 4.20
C PRO A 3 1.69 -6.33 2.87
N LEU A 4 0.88 -6.07 1.83
CA LEU A 4 1.08 -6.68 0.52
C LEU A 4 2.42 -6.33 -0.10
N SER A 5 2.82 -5.06 0.01
CA SER A 5 4.11 -4.56 -0.46
C SER A 5 5.27 -5.24 0.25
N GLU A 6 5.14 -5.61 1.52
CA GLU A 6 6.17 -6.34 2.27
C GLU A 6 6.29 -7.77 1.74
N VAL A 7 5.17 -8.50 1.68
CA VAL A 7 5.14 -9.90 1.23
C VAL A 7 5.63 -10.02 -0.22
N SER A 8 5.14 -9.17 -1.13
CA SER A 8 5.59 -9.12 -2.51
C SER A 8 7.08 -8.79 -2.62
N ASN A 9 7.61 -7.87 -1.81
CA ASN A 9 9.03 -7.53 -1.86
C ASN A 9 9.93 -8.66 -1.34
N LYS A 10 9.50 -9.41 -0.33
CA LYS A 10 10.20 -10.61 0.17
C LYS A 10 10.20 -11.77 -0.83
N ARG A 11 9.19 -11.83 -1.71
CA ARG A 11 9.02 -12.86 -2.75
C ARG A 11 9.51 -12.42 -4.14
N ARG A 12 10.33 -11.37 -4.20
CA ARG A 12 10.87 -10.83 -5.45
C ARG A 12 12.10 -11.60 -5.92
N VAL A 13 12.15 -11.84 -7.21
CA VAL A 13 13.31 -12.40 -7.93
C VAL A 13 13.88 -11.31 -8.84
N THR A 14 15.20 -11.15 -8.82
CA THR A 14 15.89 -10.15 -9.63
C THR A 14 16.99 -10.80 -10.43
N SER A 15 17.02 -10.51 -11.74
CA SER A 15 18.15 -10.87 -12.61
C SER A 15 19.28 -9.83 -12.55
N LEU A 16 19.06 -8.71 -11.84
CA LEU A 16 20.05 -7.66 -11.62
C LEU A 16 20.88 -7.92 -10.36
N GLY A 17 22.16 -7.54 -10.38
CA GLY A 17 23.04 -7.59 -9.21
C GLY A 17 24.41 -8.21 -9.52
N PRO A 18 25.26 -8.43 -8.49
CA PRO A 18 26.54 -9.11 -8.65
C PRO A 18 26.36 -10.50 -9.28
N GLY A 19 27.03 -10.77 -10.40
CA GLY A 19 26.90 -12.02 -11.15
C GLY A 19 25.62 -12.13 -12.01
N GLY A 20 24.76 -11.10 -12.00
CA GLY A 20 23.57 -11.00 -12.84
C GLY A 20 23.79 -10.12 -14.06
N LEU A 21 22.68 -9.69 -14.66
CA LEU A 21 22.65 -8.78 -15.81
C LEU A 21 22.66 -7.31 -15.36
N SER A 22 23.15 -6.44 -16.24
CA SER A 22 22.91 -5.00 -16.10
C SER A 22 21.68 -4.61 -16.91
N ARG A 23 21.08 -3.45 -16.58
CA ARG A 23 19.90 -2.95 -17.31
C ARG A 23 20.19 -2.70 -18.78
N ASP A 24 21.41 -2.23 -19.07
CA ASP A 24 21.83 -1.80 -20.39
C ASP A 24 22.31 -2.98 -21.25
N THR A 25 22.78 -4.07 -20.62
CA THR A 25 23.23 -5.28 -21.33
C THR A 25 22.13 -6.33 -21.49
N ALA A 26 21.02 -6.21 -20.76
CA ALA A 26 19.92 -7.17 -20.82
C ALA A 26 19.17 -7.10 -22.15
N GLN A 27 19.31 -8.17 -22.95
CA GLN A 27 18.61 -8.37 -24.22
C GLN A 27 17.11 -8.63 -24.02
N PHE A 28 16.34 -8.50 -25.11
CA PHE A 28 14.89 -8.73 -25.10
C PHE A 28 14.51 -10.15 -24.70
N GLU A 29 15.27 -11.16 -25.12
CA GLU A 29 14.99 -12.58 -24.87
C GLU A 29 14.91 -12.91 -23.38
N VAL A 30 15.74 -12.25 -22.55
CA VAL A 30 15.75 -12.49 -21.09
C VAL A 30 14.60 -11.79 -20.39
N ARG A 31 13.99 -10.78 -21.03
CA ARG A 31 12.86 -10.02 -20.48
C ARG A 31 11.52 -10.66 -20.81
N ASP A 32 11.50 -11.59 -21.77
CA ASP A 32 10.28 -12.23 -22.25
C ASP A 32 9.76 -13.29 -21.27
N VAL A 33 8.46 -13.58 -21.37
CA VAL A 33 7.81 -14.58 -20.53
C VAL A 33 8.00 -15.96 -21.15
N HIS A 34 8.87 -16.76 -20.53
CA HIS A 34 9.11 -18.13 -20.97
C HIS A 34 8.04 -19.09 -20.43
N ALA A 35 7.71 -20.15 -21.19
CA ALA A 35 6.70 -21.14 -20.80
C ALA A 35 6.97 -21.84 -19.47
N THR A 36 8.25 -21.99 -19.09
CA THR A 36 8.67 -22.58 -17.80
C THR A 36 8.34 -21.72 -16.59
N HIS A 37 8.03 -20.42 -16.78
CA HIS A 37 7.61 -19.52 -15.69
C HIS A 37 6.32 -19.98 -15.04
N TYR A 38 5.48 -20.73 -15.76
CA TYR A 38 4.20 -21.20 -15.26
C TYR A 38 4.31 -21.88 -13.90
N GLY A 39 3.52 -21.42 -12.94
CA GLY A 39 3.51 -21.92 -11.56
C GLY A 39 4.76 -21.60 -10.73
N ARG A 40 5.78 -20.93 -11.30
CA ARG A 40 7.06 -20.64 -10.66
C ARG A 40 7.28 -19.13 -10.49
N ILE A 41 7.09 -18.39 -11.58
CA ILE A 41 7.25 -16.94 -11.65
C ILE A 41 5.96 -16.37 -12.23
N CYS A 42 5.45 -15.31 -11.61
CA CYS A 42 4.26 -14.65 -12.10
C CYS A 42 4.55 -13.94 -13.43
N PRO A 43 3.72 -14.16 -14.48
CA PRO A 43 3.89 -13.49 -15.77
C PRO A 43 3.36 -12.05 -15.78
N ILE A 44 2.61 -11.64 -14.75
CA ILE A 44 1.90 -10.34 -14.69
C ILE A 44 2.65 -9.34 -13.81
N GLU A 45 3.11 -9.74 -12.63
CA GLU A 45 3.69 -8.80 -11.66
C GLU A 45 5.16 -8.51 -11.96
N THR A 46 5.39 -7.42 -12.70
CA THR A 46 6.73 -6.85 -12.94
C THR A 46 6.65 -5.31 -12.94
N PRO A 47 7.73 -4.59 -12.55
CA PRO A 47 7.73 -3.14 -12.65
C PRO A 47 7.64 -2.65 -14.10
N GLU A 48 6.86 -1.58 -14.32
CA GLU A 48 6.85 -0.87 -15.60
C GLU A 48 8.21 -0.16 -15.86
N GLY A 49 8.55 0.03 -17.14
CA GLY A 49 9.73 0.77 -17.56
C GLY A 49 10.98 -0.09 -17.73
N LEU A 50 12.16 0.46 -17.41
CA LEU A 50 13.46 -0.15 -17.75
C LEU A 50 13.73 -1.51 -17.07
N ASN A 51 13.02 -1.82 -15.98
CA ASN A 51 13.18 -3.07 -15.23
C ASN A 51 12.19 -4.17 -15.63
N ILE A 52 11.36 -3.95 -16.64
CA ILE A 52 10.39 -4.94 -17.11
C ILE A 52 11.12 -6.24 -17.49
N GLY A 53 10.59 -7.37 -17.01
CA GLY A 53 11.15 -8.71 -17.25
C GLY A 53 12.41 -9.04 -16.45
N LEU A 54 13.05 -8.05 -15.80
CA LEU A 54 14.28 -8.25 -15.01
C LEU A 54 14.01 -8.35 -13.50
N ILE A 55 12.91 -7.75 -13.07
CA ILE A 55 12.39 -7.88 -11.72
C ILE A 55 11.06 -8.60 -11.83
N LEU A 56 11.00 -9.79 -11.28
CA LEU A 56 9.86 -10.70 -11.33
C LEU A 56 9.49 -11.10 -9.90
N ASN A 57 8.35 -11.75 -9.74
CA ASN A 57 7.89 -12.23 -8.44
C ASN A 57 7.55 -13.71 -8.50
N PHE A 58 7.78 -14.42 -7.39
CA PHE A 58 7.37 -15.81 -7.28
C PHE A 58 5.86 -15.95 -7.44
N ALA A 59 5.46 -17.02 -8.12
CA ALA A 59 4.08 -17.45 -8.13
C ALA A 59 3.66 -17.95 -6.72
N THR A 60 2.37 -18.11 -6.49
CA THR A 60 1.79 -18.35 -5.16
C THR A 60 2.37 -19.58 -4.46
N TYR A 61 2.44 -20.72 -5.18
CA TYR A 61 2.91 -21.99 -4.61
C TYR A 61 4.35 -22.37 -5.00
N ALA A 62 5.08 -21.44 -5.62
CA ALA A 62 6.46 -21.69 -6.04
C ALA A 62 7.36 -21.96 -4.81
N GLN A 63 8.22 -22.97 -4.94
CA GLN A 63 9.24 -23.32 -3.97
C GLN A 63 10.61 -23.43 -4.63
N ILE A 64 11.65 -23.40 -3.82
CA ILE A 64 13.03 -23.58 -4.24
C ILE A 64 13.48 -24.97 -3.78
N ASP A 65 14.13 -25.72 -4.66
CA ASP A 65 14.75 -27.00 -4.36
C ASP A 65 16.12 -26.83 -3.68
N ASP A 66 16.68 -27.89 -3.10
CA ASP A 66 17.99 -27.85 -2.40
C ASP A 66 19.13 -27.36 -3.30
N LYS A 67 18.99 -27.57 -4.62
CA LYS A 67 19.93 -27.12 -5.65
C LYS A 67 19.68 -25.68 -6.15
N GLY A 68 18.66 -25.00 -5.63
CA GLY A 68 18.29 -23.63 -6.03
C GLY A 68 17.33 -23.54 -7.23
N PHE A 69 16.81 -24.65 -7.76
CA PHE A 69 15.85 -24.64 -8.87
C PHE A 69 14.42 -24.39 -8.41
N LEU A 70 13.64 -23.68 -9.23
CA LEU A 70 12.24 -23.41 -8.96
C LEU A 70 11.36 -24.63 -9.28
N LYS A 71 10.54 -25.01 -8.31
CA LYS A 71 9.57 -26.11 -8.42
C LYS A 71 8.16 -25.61 -8.12
N THR A 72 7.19 -26.29 -8.71
CA THR A 72 5.76 -25.98 -8.55
C THR A 72 4.98 -27.28 -8.31
N PRO A 73 3.93 -27.28 -7.47
CA PRO A 73 3.24 -28.50 -7.11
C PRO A 73 2.19 -28.92 -8.15
N TYR A 74 1.99 -30.22 -8.30
CA TYR A 74 0.92 -30.82 -9.10
C TYR A 74 0.33 -32.04 -8.38
N TYR A 75 -0.95 -32.31 -8.60
CA TYR A 75 -1.60 -33.56 -8.19
C TYR A 75 -1.32 -34.64 -9.22
N LYS A 76 -0.94 -35.83 -8.76
CA LYS A 76 -0.73 -36.96 -9.65
C LYS A 76 -2.07 -37.54 -10.13
N VAL A 77 -2.14 -37.92 -11.40
CA VAL A 77 -3.29 -38.63 -11.97
C VAL A 77 -2.90 -40.07 -12.23
N ASN A 78 -3.71 -41.01 -11.73
CA ASN A 78 -3.54 -42.44 -11.96
C ASN A 78 -4.75 -42.95 -12.76
N ASN A 79 -4.55 -43.30 -14.04
CA ASN A 79 -5.59 -43.82 -14.93
C ASN A 79 -6.86 -42.95 -15.00
N GLY A 80 -6.70 -41.63 -15.10
CA GLY A 80 -7.80 -40.66 -15.17
C GLY A 80 -8.46 -40.34 -13.82
N VAL A 81 -7.93 -40.84 -12.70
CA VAL A 81 -8.34 -40.50 -11.33
C VAL A 81 -7.29 -39.61 -10.68
N ILE A 82 -7.70 -38.44 -10.18
CA ILE A 82 -6.81 -37.50 -9.49
C ILE A 82 -6.57 -37.98 -8.06
N ASP A 83 -5.30 -38.09 -7.69
CA ASP A 83 -4.89 -38.38 -6.32
C ASP A 83 -4.56 -37.07 -5.58
N TYR A 84 -5.53 -36.56 -4.83
CA TYR A 84 -5.36 -35.35 -4.03
C TYR A 84 -4.41 -35.51 -2.83
N SER A 85 -3.98 -36.74 -2.51
CA SER A 85 -3.02 -37.02 -1.43
C SER A 85 -1.56 -37.02 -1.92
N ASP A 86 -1.30 -37.35 -3.19
CA ASP A 86 0.05 -37.34 -3.80
C ASP A 86 0.31 -36.00 -4.52
N VAL A 87 0.81 -35.01 -3.75
CA VAL A 87 1.30 -33.73 -4.28
C VAL A 87 2.78 -33.83 -4.63
N ARG A 88 3.12 -33.65 -5.90
CA ARG A 88 4.50 -33.67 -6.39
C ARG A 88 4.97 -32.31 -6.83
N TYR A 89 6.09 -31.87 -6.29
CA TYR A 89 6.77 -30.67 -6.75
C TYR A 89 7.73 -31.00 -7.88
N LEU A 90 7.48 -30.41 -9.05
CA LEU A 90 8.30 -30.64 -10.25
C LEU A 90 9.08 -29.38 -10.62
N ASN A 91 10.38 -29.53 -10.88
CA ASN A 91 11.19 -28.49 -11.52
C ASN A 91 10.93 -28.46 -13.05
N ALA A 92 11.44 -27.42 -13.73
CA ALA A 92 11.16 -27.22 -15.15
C ALA A 92 11.65 -28.39 -16.05
N THR A 93 12.73 -29.06 -15.67
CA THR A 93 13.28 -30.21 -16.42
C THR A 93 12.47 -31.48 -16.16
N GLN A 94 12.03 -31.70 -14.93
CA GLN A 94 11.19 -32.84 -14.53
C GLN A 94 9.79 -32.73 -15.10
N GLU A 95 9.28 -31.51 -15.30
CA GLU A 95 7.99 -31.25 -15.93
C GLU A 95 7.97 -31.70 -17.42
N LEU A 96 9.13 -31.77 -18.05
CA LEU A 96 9.27 -32.13 -19.46
C LEU A 96 8.90 -33.60 -19.70
N GLY A 97 8.08 -33.84 -20.72
CA GLY A 97 7.58 -35.18 -21.07
C GLY A 97 6.24 -35.57 -20.45
N TYR A 98 5.82 -34.91 -19.36
CA TYR A 98 4.52 -35.14 -18.75
C TYR A 98 3.41 -34.32 -19.41
N SER A 99 2.20 -34.89 -19.39
CA SER A 99 0.95 -34.24 -19.78
C SER A 99 0.27 -33.61 -18.56
N ILE A 100 0.14 -32.28 -18.56
CA ILE A 100 -0.44 -31.53 -17.43
C ILE A 100 -1.76 -30.88 -17.84
N ALA A 101 -2.82 -31.14 -17.08
CA ALA A 101 -4.11 -30.49 -17.25
C ALA A 101 -4.32 -29.34 -16.26
N GLN A 102 -5.24 -28.43 -16.63
CA GLN A 102 -5.60 -27.26 -15.81
C GLN A 102 -6.33 -27.66 -14.53
N SER A 103 -6.33 -26.77 -13.55
CA SER A 103 -7.06 -26.97 -12.28
C SER A 103 -8.59 -26.92 -12.40
N SER A 104 -9.13 -26.38 -13.50
CA SER A 104 -10.57 -26.20 -13.76
C SER A 104 -11.28 -27.44 -14.31
N VAL A 105 -10.60 -28.59 -14.36
CA VAL A 105 -11.15 -29.85 -14.87
C VAL A 105 -12.27 -30.36 -13.97
N LYS A 106 -13.37 -30.84 -14.58
CA LYS A 106 -14.49 -31.41 -13.82
C LYS A 106 -14.19 -32.85 -13.43
N VAL A 107 -14.44 -33.16 -12.16
CA VAL A 107 -14.27 -34.50 -11.58
C VAL A 107 -15.57 -35.01 -10.98
N ASP A 108 -15.73 -36.34 -10.95
CA ASP A 108 -16.82 -37.02 -10.25
C ASP A 108 -16.53 -37.21 -8.75
N GLU A 109 -17.46 -37.82 -8.01
CA GLU A 109 -17.31 -38.10 -6.57
C GLU A 109 -16.14 -39.04 -6.24
N ASN A 110 -15.63 -39.79 -7.22
CA ASN A 110 -14.48 -40.67 -7.09
C ASN A 110 -13.18 -40.02 -7.61
N ASN A 111 -13.17 -38.70 -7.81
CA ASN A 111 -12.07 -37.91 -8.37
C ASN A 111 -11.67 -38.30 -9.80
N LYS A 112 -12.55 -38.97 -10.54
CA LYS A 112 -12.33 -39.30 -11.94
C LYS A 112 -12.70 -38.13 -12.84
N ILE A 113 -11.83 -37.83 -13.79
CA ILE A 113 -12.04 -36.77 -14.77
C ILE A 113 -13.22 -37.12 -15.67
N ILE A 114 -14.20 -36.22 -15.76
CA ILE A 114 -15.44 -36.40 -16.53
C ILE A 114 -15.27 -35.98 -17.98
N ASP A 115 -14.48 -34.92 -18.22
CA ASP A 115 -14.35 -34.31 -19.55
C ASP A 115 -13.57 -35.22 -20.51
N ASP A 116 -14.17 -35.57 -21.66
CA ASP A 116 -13.56 -36.46 -22.65
C ASP A 116 -12.43 -35.80 -23.46
N ASN A 117 -12.48 -34.47 -23.62
CA ASN A 117 -11.51 -33.69 -24.38
C ASN A 117 -11.03 -32.50 -23.56
N LEU A 118 -9.77 -32.54 -23.16
CA LEU A 118 -9.14 -31.55 -22.30
C LEU A 118 -7.96 -30.89 -23.00
N THR A 119 -7.78 -29.61 -22.73
CA THR A 119 -6.56 -28.91 -23.12
C THR A 119 -5.45 -29.30 -22.16
N ILE A 120 -4.49 -30.05 -22.68
CA ILE A 120 -3.32 -30.54 -21.97
C ILE A 120 -2.11 -29.73 -22.42
N ARG A 121 -1.27 -29.38 -21.47
CA ARG A 121 0.05 -28.81 -21.74
C ARG A 121 1.10 -29.90 -21.69
N ARG A 122 1.83 -30.08 -22.79
CA ARG A 122 2.93 -31.05 -22.91
C ARG A 122 4.09 -30.39 -23.65
N ASN A 123 5.30 -30.49 -23.09
CA ASN A 123 6.51 -29.91 -23.69
C ASN A 123 6.35 -28.44 -24.14
N TYR A 124 5.73 -27.62 -23.28
CA TYR A 124 5.46 -26.19 -23.49
C TYR A 124 4.42 -25.84 -24.58
N THR A 125 3.82 -26.83 -25.25
CA THR A 125 2.73 -26.62 -26.21
C THR A 125 1.40 -27.07 -25.62
N TYR A 126 0.31 -26.47 -26.10
CA TYR A 126 -1.05 -26.87 -25.75
C TYR A 126 -1.59 -27.80 -26.83
N THR A 127 -2.04 -28.97 -26.42
CA THR A 127 -2.64 -30.00 -27.27
C THR A 127 -3.93 -30.47 -26.64
N ASN A 128 -4.89 -30.89 -27.46
CA ASN A 128 -6.07 -31.58 -26.97
C ASN A 128 -5.73 -33.05 -26.68
N GLY A 129 -6.19 -33.57 -25.55
CA GLY A 129 -6.00 -34.97 -25.20
C GLY A 129 -7.11 -35.49 -24.29
N THR A 130 -7.01 -36.76 -23.96
CA THR A 130 -8.02 -37.49 -23.20
C THR A 130 -7.64 -37.65 -21.73
N SER A 131 -8.61 -37.96 -20.87
CA SER A 131 -8.39 -38.16 -19.43
C SER A 131 -7.34 -39.23 -19.10
N SER A 132 -7.15 -40.23 -19.96
CA SER A 132 -6.13 -41.28 -19.81
C SER A 132 -4.71 -40.83 -20.12
N GLU A 133 -4.54 -39.74 -20.86
CA GLU A 133 -3.23 -39.23 -21.27
C GLU A 133 -2.65 -38.21 -20.28
N ILE A 134 -3.41 -37.85 -19.24
CA ILE A 134 -3.03 -36.86 -18.22
C ILE A 134 -2.22 -37.55 -17.12
N ASP A 135 -1.03 -37.03 -16.87
CA ASP A 135 -0.16 -37.50 -15.78
C ASP A 135 -0.33 -36.67 -14.51
N PHE A 136 -0.60 -35.36 -14.67
CA PHE A 136 -0.68 -34.41 -13.57
C PHE A 136 -1.76 -33.35 -13.79
N VAL A 137 -2.30 -32.83 -12.69
CA VAL A 137 -3.25 -31.71 -12.66
C VAL A 137 -2.70 -30.61 -11.76
N GLU A 138 -2.93 -29.35 -12.14
CA GLU A 138 -2.59 -28.18 -11.31
C GLU A 138 -3.29 -28.19 -9.95
N VAL A 139 -2.62 -27.65 -8.93
CA VAL A 139 -3.17 -27.64 -7.57
C VAL A 139 -4.25 -26.57 -7.41
N SER A 140 -4.11 -25.44 -8.11
CA SER A 140 -5.04 -24.33 -7.97
C SER A 140 -4.98 -23.38 -9.16
N SER A 141 -6.10 -22.72 -9.46
CA SER A 141 -6.22 -21.71 -10.51
C SER A 141 -5.32 -20.49 -10.26
N LYS A 142 -5.05 -20.14 -9.00
CA LYS A 142 -4.12 -19.05 -8.63
C LYS A 142 -2.64 -19.44 -8.70
N GLN A 143 -2.31 -20.68 -9.06
CA GLN A 143 -0.93 -21.19 -9.05
C GLN A 143 0.01 -20.44 -9.98
N ILE A 144 -0.48 -19.93 -11.12
CA ILE A 144 0.31 -19.16 -12.08
C ILE A 144 0.61 -17.72 -11.61
N LEU A 145 -0.18 -17.20 -10.68
CA LEU A 145 -0.15 -15.80 -10.29
C LEU A 145 0.73 -15.57 -9.06
N SER A 146 1.22 -14.35 -8.89
CA SER A 146 1.78 -13.89 -7.63
C SER A 146 0.69 -13.55 -6.62
N VAL A 147 1.08 -13.39 -5.37
CA VAL A 147 0.19 -12.99 -4.27
C VAL A 147 -0.52 -11.66 -4.57
N ALA A 148 0.16 -10.69 -5.21
CA ALA A 148 -0.46 -9.39 -5.53
C ALA A 148 -1.42 -9.46 -6.72
N ALA A 149 -1.06 -10.19 -7.77
CA ALA A 149 -1.93 -10.36 -8.94
C ALA A 149 -3.18 -11.17 -8.60
N ALA A 150 -3.04 -12.21 -7.77
CA ALA A 150 -4.17 -13.03 -7.35
C ALA A 150 -5.08 -12.36 -6.29
N GLY A 151 -4.71 -11.19 -5.77
CA GLY A 151 -5.60 -10.32 -4.97
C GLY A 151 -6.59 -9.50 -5.80
N ILE A 152 -6.57 -9.65 -7.13
CA ILE A 152 -7.48 -8.96 -8.06
C ILE A 152 -8.64 -9.93 -8.39
N PRO A 153 -9.90 -9.59 -8.04
CA PRO A 153 -11.05 -10.39 -8.43
C PRO A 153 -11.31 -10.23 -9.93
N PHE A 154 -11.96 -11.19 -10.57
CA PHE A 154 -12.28 -11.14 -12.01
C PHE A 154 -11.09 -10.86 -12.93
N LEU A 155 -9.89 -11.24 -12.50
CA LEU A 155 -8.64 -11.00 -13.22
C LEU A 155 -8.69 -11.52 -14.67
N GLU A 156 -9.41 -12.61 -14.91
CA GLU A 156 -9.61 -13.22 -16.22
C GLU A 156 -10.35 -12.32 -17.23
N ASN A 157 -10.98 -11.23 -16.75
CA ASN A 157 -11.71 -10.26 -17.57
C ASN A 157 -10.91 -8.95 -17.77
N ASP A 158 -9.66 -8.91 -17.32
CA ASP A 158 -8.78 -7.76 -17.48
C ASP A 158 -7.65 -8.06 -18.47
N ASP A 159 -7.32 -7.07 -19.31
CA ASP A 159 -6.08 -7.11 -20.09
C ASP A 159 -4.84 -7.24 -19.18
N ALA A 160 -3.86 -8.03 -19.61
CA ALA A 160 -2.67 -8.34 -18.82
C ALA A 160 -1.89 -7.08 -18.40
N ASN A 161 -1.86 -6.02 -19.23
CA ASN A 161 -1.20 -4.78 -18.86
C ASN A 161 -1.94 -4.05 -17.73
N ARG A 162 -3.27 -4.15 -17.69
CA ARG A 162 -4.08 -3.56 -16.61
C ARG A 162 -3.94 -4.35 -15.32
N ALA A 163 -3.89 -5.67 -15.41
CA ALA A 163 -3.56 -6.53 -14.28
C ALA A 163 -2.17 -6.24 -13.68
N LEU A 164 -1.17 -6.02 -14.54
CA LEU A 164 0.18 -5.61 -14.14
C LEU A 164 0.14 -4.28 -13.38
N MET A 165 -0.56 -3.28 -13.93
CA MET A 165 -0.75 -1.99 -13.28
C MET A 165 -1.48 -2.13 -11.94
N GLY A 166 -2.56 -2.92 -11.90
CA GLY A 166 -3.35 -3.19 -10.70
C GLY A 166 -2.54 -3.81 -9.56
N SER A 167 -1.79 -4.87 -9.86
CA SER A 167 -0.90 -5.52 -8.88
C SER A 167 0.18 -4.56 -8.35
N ASN A 168 0.75 -3.72 -9.22
CA ASN A 168 1.73 -2.70 -8.83
C ASN A 168 1.13 -1.58 -7.96
N MET A 169 -0.09 -1.14 -8.28
CA MET A 169 -0.78 -0.06 -7.55
C MET A 169 -1.25 -0.51 -6.17
N GLN A 170 -1.70 -1.77 -6.01
CA GLN A 170 -2.06 -2.31 -4.70
C GLN A 170 -0.89 -2.23 -3.70
N ARG A 171 0.37 -2.41 -4.16
CA ARG A 171 1.57 -2.26 -3.30
C ARG A 171 1.85 -0.81 -2.89
N GLN A 172 1.29 0.15 -3.60
CA GLN A 172 1.46 1.58 -3.34
C GLN A 172 0.33 2.16 -2.46
N ALA A 173 -0.70 1.38 -2.16
CA ALA A 173 -1.82 1.81 -1.33
C ALA A 173 -1.34 2.18 0.08
N VAL A 174 -1.70 3.36 0.58
CA VAL A 174 -1.35 3.79 1.94
C VAL A 174 -2.34 3.21 2.95
N PRO A 175 -1.87 2.79 4.14
CA PRO A 175 -2.77 2.42 5.23
C PRO A 175 -3.70 3.58 5.59
N LEU A 176 -5.00 3.28 5.63
CA LEU A 176 -6.03 4.24 6.02
C LEU A 176 -6.23 4.21 7.54
N LEU A 177 -6.76 5.31 8.08
CA LEU A 177 -7.06 5.45 9.50
C LEU A 177 -8.07 4.41 9.98
N GLN A 178 -9.07 4.13 9.14
CA GLN A 178 -10.05 3.06 9.37
C GLN A 178 -9.92 2.06 8.22
N ALA A 179 -9.48 0.85 8.52
CA ALA A 179 -9.46 -0.23 7.53
C ALA A 179 -10.87 -0.77 7.28
N GLU A 180 -11.12 -1.24 6.05
CA GLU A 180 -12.37 -1.90 5.68
C GLU A 180 -12.05 -3.08 4.77
N ALA A 181 -12.56 -4.26 5.09
CA ALA A 181 -12.34 -5.44 4.26
C ALA A 181 -13.07 -5.29 2.91
N PRO A 182 -12.50 -5.76 1.79
CA PRO A 182 -13.16 -5.68 0.50
C PRO A 182 -14.42 -6.56 0.49
N LEU A 183 -15.55 -6.05 -0.02
CA LEU A 183 -16.77 -6.86 -0.17
C LEU A 183 -16.60 -8.00 -1.18
N ILE A 184 -15.75 -7.78 -2.18
CA ILE A 184 -15.39 -8.78 -3.20
C ILE A 184 -13.93 -9.16 -2.97
N ALA A 185 -13.70 -10.33 -2.37
CA ALA A 185 -12.37 -10.85 -2.07
C ALA A 185 -11.98 -11.98 -3.03
N THR A 186 -10.72 -12.40 -3.00
CA THR A 186 -10.25 -13.60 -3.73
C THR A 186 -9.86 -14.75 -2.79
N GLY A 187 -9.82 -14.48 -1.48
CA GLY A 187 -9.43 -15.43 -0.44
C GLY A 187 -7.96 -15.31 -0.04
N ILE A 188 -7.14 -14.62 -0.84
CA ILE A 188 -5.74 -14.34 -0.51
C ILE A 188 -5.62 -13.32 0.63
N GLU A 189 -6.65 -12.51 0.83
CA GLU A 189 -6.68 -11.51 1.90
C GLU A 189 -6.48 -12.12 3.29
N ALA A 190 -7.09 -13.28 3.54
CA ALA A 190 -6.92 -14.05 4.79
C ALA A 190 -5.53 -14.72 4.87
N ASP A 191 -5.04 -15.27 3.76
CA ASP A 191 -3.69 -15.84 3.68
C ASP A 191 -2.62 -14.78 4.03
N ILE A 192 -2.73 -13.58 3.45
CA ILE A 192 -1.80 -12.47 3.73
C ILE A 192 -1.89 -12.04 5.20
N ALA A 193 -3.10 -11.98 5.77
CA ALA A 193 -3.28 -11.61 7.17
C ALA A 193 -2.62 -12.60 8.13
N LYS A 194 -2.63 -13.90 7.79
CA LYS A 194 -1.99 -14.94 8.59
C LYS A 194 -0.46 -14.94 8.46
N TYR A 195 0.07 -14.73 7.26
CA TYR A 195 1.52 -14.85 6.99
C TYR A 195 2.28 -13.52 7.02
N SER A 196 1.61 -12.37 7.09
CA SER A 196 2.26 -11.07 7.20
C SER A 196 2.86 -10.86 8.59
N SER A 197 4.04 -10.21 8.65
CA SER A 197 4.67 -9.85 9.91
C SER A 197 3.99 -8.68 10.64
N TYR A 198 2.98 -8.07 10.02
CA TYR A 198 2.15 -7.02 10.61
C TYR A 198 1.20 -7.57 11.67
N ASN A 199 0.76 -8.81 11.54
CA ASN A 199 -0.14 -9.44 12.50
C ASN A 199 0.63 -10.37 13.42
N LEU A 200 0.24 -10.39 14.69
CA LEU A 200 0.73 -11.38 15.64
C LEU A 200 -0.16 -12.62 15.55
N VAL A 201 0.47 -13.78 15.57
CA VAL A 201 -0.18 -15.09 15.52
C VAL A 201 0.12 -15.85 16.80
N ALA A 202 -0.88 -16.55 17.32
CA ALA A 202 -0.76 -17.40 18.50
C ALA A 202 0.21 -18.55 18.23
N LYS A 203 1.25 -18.67 19.06
CA LYS A 203 2.25 -19.75 18.94
C LYS A 203 1.75 -21.08 19.52
N ASN A 204 0.93 -21.02 20.55
CA ASN A 204 0.46 -22.18 21.32
C ASN A 204 -1.03 -22.00 21.62
N PRO A 205 -1.79 -23.10 21.77
CA PRO A 205 -3.18 -23.03 22.19
C PRO A 205 -3.28 -22.55 23.63
N GLY A 206 -4.28 -21.72 23.92
CA GLY A 206 -4.45 -21.12 25.24
C GLY A 206 -5.69 -20.25 25.36
N THR A 207 -5.94 -19.76 26.56
CA THR A 207 -7.00 -18.79 26.85
C THR A 207 -6.42 -17.41 27.05
N VAL A 208 -7.04 -16.40 26.45
CA VAL A 208 -6.65 -15.01 26.58
C VAL A 208 -7.01 -14.50 27.97
N THR A 209 -6.00 -14.16 28.77
CA THR A 209 -6.18 -13.71 30.16
C THR A 209 -6.20 -12.20 30.30
N TYR A 210 -5.49 -11.49 29.41
CA TYR A 210 -5.37 -10.04 29.45
C TYR A 210 -5.14 -9.49 28.04
N VAL A 211 -5.82 -8.39 27.73
CA VAL A 211 -5.71 -7.66 26.47
C VAL A 211 -5.70 -6.17 26.79
N ASP A 212 -4.69 -5.46 26.32
CA ASP A 212 -4.68 -4.01 26.24
C ASP A 212 -4.15 -3.54 24.88
N GLY A 213 -4.08 -2.22 24.65
CA GLY A 213 -3.59 -1.66 23.39
C GLY A 213 -2.10 -1.91 23.11
N SER A 214 -1.34 -2.42 24.08
CA SER A 214 0.13 -2.59 24.06
C SER A 214 0.61 -4.04 24.29
N HIS A 215 -0.21 -4.89 24.90
CA HIS A 215 0.15 -6.22 25.38
C HIS A 215 -1.05 -7.17 25.31
N ILE A 216 -0.78 -8.41 24.92
CA ILE A 216 -1.73 -9.54 24.97
C ILE A 216 -1.08 -10.66 25.77
N HIS A 217 -1.81 -11.22 26.74
CA HIS A 217 -1.36 -12.35 27.55
C HIS A 217 -2.25 -13.57 27.34
N ILE A 218 -1.63 -14.69 26.97
CA ILE A 218 -2.33 -15.95 26.68
C ILE A 218 -1.81 -17.01 27.62
N GLN A 219 -2.69 -17.59 28.43
CA GLN A 219 -2.36 -18.68 29.32
C GLN A 219 -2.53 -20.02 28.59
N ARG A 220 -1.45 -20.79 28.49
CA ARG A 220 -1.46 -22.09 27.83
C ARG A 220 -2.26 -23.11 28.64
N HIS A 221 -3.08 -23.91 27.97
CA HIS A 221 -3.89 -24.95 28.60
C HIS A 221 -3.05 -26.06 29.25
N GLU A 222 -1.93 -26.45 28.63
CA GLU A 222 -1.14 -27.61 29.06
C GLU A 222 -0.19 -27.31 30.23
N THR A 223 0.42 -26.14 30.25
CA THR A 223 1.52 -25.81 31.18
C THR A 223 1.17 -24.70 32.17
N GLY A 224 0.06 -23.98 31.97
CA GLY A 224 -0.30 -22.81 32.77
C GLY A 224 0.63 -21.60 32.59
N ILE A 225 1.65 -21.70 31.72
CA ILE A 225 2.58 -20.61 31.41
C ILE A 225 1.86 -19.54 30.59
N THR A 226 2.15 -18.28 30.89
CA THR A 226 1.61 -17.13 30.17
C THR A 226 2.55 -16.67 29.06
N ASP A 227 2.10 -16.78 27.81
CA ASP A 227 2.74 -16.15 26.66
C ASP A 227 2.39 -14.67 26.62
N LYS A 228 3.41 -13.81 26.57
CA LYS A 228 3.24 -12.36 26.49
C LYS A 228 3.63 -11.87 25.09
N TYR A 229 2.73 -11.13 24.47
CA TYR A 229 2.90 -10.53 23.15
C TYR A 229 2.87 -9.01 23.31
N SER A 230 3.91 -8.31 22.85
CA SER A 230 3.96 -6.84 22.84
C SER A 230 3.55 -6.31 21.47
N LEU A 231 2.67 -5.33 21.46
CA LEU A 231 2.08 -4.70 20.27
C LEU A 231 2.87 -3.48 19.85
N ARG A 232 2.94 -3.26 18.54
CA ARG A 232 3.52 -2.06 17.93
C ARG A 232 2.47 -0.97 17.80
N ASN A 233 2.73 0.18 18.42
CA ASN A 233 1.81 1.31 18.45
C ASN A 233 2.46 2.58 17.90
N PHE A 234 1.83 3.19 16.90
CA PHE A 234 2.27 4.46 16.31
C PHE A 234 3.75 4.48 15.88
N GLU A 235 4.24 3.36 15.37
CA GLU A 235 5.61 3.26 14.86
C GLU A 235 5.69 3.78 13.42
N ARG A 236 6.84 4.37 13.09
CA ARG A 236 7.13 4.85 11.74
C ARG A 236 7.59 3.69 10.85
N SER A 237 6.97 3.56 9.68
CA SER A 237 7.50 2.68 8.62
C SER A 237 8.61 3.35 7.81
N ASN A 238 9.35 2.55 7.04
CA ASN A 238 10.38 3.04 6.11
C ASN A 238 9.87 4.09 5.10
N GLN A 239 8.57 4.08 4.77
CA GLN A 239 7.96 5.02 3.82
C GLN A 239 7.16 6.12 4.52
N GLY A 240 7.37 6.32 5.83
CA GLY A 240 6.70 7.36 6.59
C GLY A 240 5.21 7.10 6.83
N THR A 241 4.68 5.91 6.56
CA THR A 241 3.33 5.51 6.97
C THR A 241 3.32 4.94 8.39
N ILE A 242 2.13 4.86 9.01
CA ILE A 242 1.94 4.30 10.35
C ILE A 242 1.98 2.77 10.38
N ILE A 243 2.63 2.21 11.40
CA ILE A 243 2.51 0.82 11.85
C ILE A 243 1.79 0.84 13.20
N GLN A 244 0.59 0.27 13.23
CA GLN A 244 -0.24 0.14 14.41
C GLN A 244 -0.85 -1.26 14.43
N GLN A 245 -0.86 -1.90 15.58
CA GLN A 245 -1.51 -3.19 15.82
C GLN A 245 -2.65 -3.01 16.81
N ILE A 246 -3.83 -3.51 16.45
CA ILE A 246 -5.04 -3.47 17.26
C ILE A 246 -5.36 -4.91 17.66
N PRO A 247 -5.56 -5.21 18.96
CA PRO A 247 -6.00 -6.54 19.38
C PRO A 247 -7.34 -6.92 18.74
N LEU A 248 -7.41 -8.12 18.16
CA LEU A 248 -8.65 -8.70 17.64
C LEU A 248 -9.35 -9.55 18.70
N VAL A 249 -8.56 -10.27 19.51
CA VAL A 249 -9.03 -11.16 20.58
C VAL A 249 -9.53 -10.40 21.81
N ARG A 250 -10.45 -11.01 22.55
CA ARG A 250 -11.02 -10.52 23.80
C ARG A 250 -10.59 -11.41 24.98
N ILE A 251 -10.71 -10.86 26.19
CA ILE A 251 -10.44 -11.61 27.42
C ILE A 251 -11.44 -12.77 27.52
N GLY A 252 -10.94 -13.98 27.72
CA GLY A 252 -11.72 -15.21 27.80
C GLY A 252 -11.79 -16.01 26.50
N ASP A 253 -11.32 -15.46 25.37
CA ASP A 253 -11.28 -16.19 24.10
C ASP A 253 -10.29 -17.36 24.18
N VAL A 254 -10.67 -18.50 23.60
CA VAL A 254 -9.80 -19.67 23.41
C VAL A 254 -9.20 -19.57 22.02
N VAL A 255 -7.87 -19.59 21.94
CA VAL A 255 -7.12 -19.51 20.68
C VAL A 255 -6.35 -20.79 20.43
N GLU A 256 -6.21 -21.16 19.17
CA GLU A 256 -5.37 -22.26 18.72
C GLU A 256 -4.01 -21.77 18.21
N ALA A 257 -3.06 -22.69 18.03
CA ALA A 257 -1.79 -22.36 17.41
C ALA A 257 -2.01 -21.99 15.93
N GLY A 258 -1.65 -20.77 15.55
CA GLY A 258 -1.85 -20.26 14.19
C GLY A 258 -2.98 -19.24 14.06
N ASP A 259 -3.72 -18.94 15.13
CA ASP A 259 -4.78 -17.94 15.12
C ASP A 259 -4.24 -16.50 15.15
N ILE A 260 -4.92 -15.60 14.45
CA ILE A 260 -4.56 -14.19 14.38
C ILE A 260 -5.00 -13.49 15.68
N LEU A 261 -4.05 -12.86 16.36
CA LEU A 261 -4.30 -12.15 17.62
C LEU A 261 -4.61 -10.67 17.41
N THR A 262 -4.14 -10.09 16.31
CA THR A 262 -4.15 -8.64 16.09
C THR A 262 -4.39 -8.32 14.62
N ASP A 263 -5.07 -7.20 14.37
CA ASP A 263 -5.07 -6.53 13.07
C ASP A 263 -4.02 -5.42 13.06
N GLY A 264 -3.05 -5.54 12.16
CA GLY A 264 -2.08 -4.50 11.85
C GLY A 264 -2.62 -3.42 10.92
N SER A 265 -1.80 -2.43 10.60
CA SER A 265 -2.12 -1.42 9.58
C SER A 265 -2.54 -2.06 8.25
N SER A 266 -3.70 -1.68 7.73
CA SER A 266 -4.32 -2.26 6.52
C SER A 266 -4.83 -3.70 6.67
N PHE A 267 -5.27 -4.08 7.87
CA PHE A 267 -6.06 -5.29 8.12
C PHE A 267 -7.38 -4.95 8.80
N LYS A 268 -8.39 -5.79 8.56
CA LYS A 268 -9.67 -5.72 9.24
C LYS A 268 -10.24 -7.13 9.40
N ASP A 269 -10.52 -7.50 10.64
CA ASP A 269 -11.13 -8.78 11.04
C ASP A 269 -10.37 -10.00 10.48
N GLY A 270 -9.03 -9.95 10.51
CA GLY A 270 -8.18 -11.04 10.01
C GLY A 270 -8.05 -11.09 8.49
N GLU A 271 -8.39 -10.02 7.77
CA GLU A 271 -8.29 -9.93 6.32
C GLU A 271 -7.55 -8.68 5.86
N MET A 272 -6.79 -8.79 4.77
CA MET A 272 -6.11 -7.65 4.16
C MET A 272 -7.12 -6.59 3.66
N ALA A 273 -6.96 -5.37 4.17
CA ALA A 273 -7.83 -4.23 3.96
C ALA A 273 -7.02 -2.99 3.52
N LEU A 274 -6.65 -2.93 2.23
CA LEU A 274 -5.83 -1.86 1.65
C LEU A 274 -6.59 -0.56 1.33
N GLY A 275 -7.93 -0.57 1.36
CA GLY A 275 -8.79 0.47 0.80
C GLY A 275 -10.16 0.57 1.46
N LYS A 276 -11.12 1.07 0.68
CA LYS A 276 -12.51 1.31 1.10
C LYS A 276 -13.49 0.88 0.03
N ASN A 277 -14.62 0.34 0.43
CA ASN A 277 -15.73 0.04 -0.48
C ASN A 277 -16.54 1.33 -0.67
N VAL A 278 -16.54 1.89 -1.88
CA VAL A 278 -17.22 3.17 -2.18
C VAL A 278 -18.28 3.01 -3.25
N LEU A 279 -19.34 3.80 -3.17
CA LEU A 279 -20.41 3.83 -4.16
C LEU A 279 -19.96 4.59 -5.41
N VAL A 280 -19.65 3.86 -6.48
CA VAL A 280 -19.15 4.40 -7.73
C VAL A 280 -20.26 4.46 -8.78
N GLY A 281 -20.33 5.57 -9.52
CA GLY A 281 -21.13 5.68 -10.74
C GLY A 281 -20.27 5.95 -11.98
N PHE A 282 -20.52 5.20 -13.05
CA PHE A 282 -19.90 5.44 -14.36
C PHE A 282 -20.72 6.42 -15.18
N THR A 283 -20.34 7.71 -15.17
CA THR A 283 -20.98 8.77 -15.94
C THR A 283 -19.98 9.88 -16.27
N THR A 284 -20.29 10.74 -17.23
CA THR A 284 -19.55 12.00 -17.47
C THR A 284 -20.20 13.14 -16.71
N TRP A 285 -19.42 14.00 -16.06
CA TRP A 285 -19.96 15.12 -15.29
C TRP A 285 -19.18 16.40 -15.55
N ASN A 286 -19.75 17.31 -16.34
CA ASN A 286 -19.24 18.66 -16.65
C ASN A 286 -17.74 18.73 -17.04
N GLY A 287 -17.17 17.65 -17.56
CA GLY A 287 -15.74 17.55 -17.89
C GLY A 287 -14.80 17.39 -16.68
N TYR A 288 -15.32 17.34 -15.45
CA TYR A 288 -14.48 17.18 -14.25
C TYR A 288 -13.82 15.80 -14.17
N ASN A 289 -14.39 14.78 -14.82
CA ASN A 289 -13.80 13.46 -14.96
C ASN A 289 -13.26 13.19 -16.38
N PHE A 290 -12.74 14.24 -17.04
CA PHE A 290 -12.04 14.08 -18.30
C PHE A 290 -10.78 13.20 -18.15
N GLU A 291 -10.48 12.40 -19.17
CA GLU A 291 -9.43 11.37 -19.12
C GLU A 291 -9.58 10.43 -17.90
N ASP A 292 -8.60 10.50 -16.98
CA ASP A 292 -8.48 9.71 -15.76
C ASP A 292 -8.76 10.55 -14.51
N ALA A 293 -9.39 11.71 -14.66
CA ALA A 293 -9.81 12.51 -13.52
C ALA A 293 -10.95 11.83 -12.75
N VAL A 294 -10.90 11.94 -11.43
CA VAL A 294 -11.87 11.33 -10.51
C VAL A 294 -12.55 12.43 -9.72
N ILE A 295 -13.88 12.36 -9.67
CA ILE A 295 -14.71 13.26 -8.87
C ILE A 295 -15.05 12.52 -7.58
N ILE A 296 -14.86 13.17 -6.44
CA ILE A 296 -15.18 12.59 -5.13
C ILE A 296 -16.22 13.44 -4.39
N ASN A 297 -17.08 12.77 -3.64
CA ASN A 297 -18.04 13.41 -2.74
C ASN A 297 -17.32 13.99 -1.52
N GLU A 298 -17.70 15.21 -1.10
CA GLU A 298 -17.23 15.86 0.12
C GLU A 298 -17.42 14.99 1.38
N ARG A 299 -18.47 14.15 1.41
CA ARG A 299 -18.69 13.17 2.48
C ARG A 299 -17.45 12.32 2.75
N LEU A 300 -16.74 11.88 1.71
CA LEU A 300 -15.54 11.06 1.88
C LEU A 300 -14.39 11.81 2.60
N VAL A 301 -14.39 13.14 2.52
CA VAL A 301 -13.43 14.01 3.22
C VAL A 301 -13.91 14.30 4.65
N LYS A 302 -15.22 14.54 4.83
CA LYS A 302 -15.87 14.77 6.14
C LYS A 302 -15.72 13.56 7.05
N ASP A 303 -16.03 12.37 6.55
CA ASP A 303 -16.05 11.11 7.30
C ASP A 303 -14.67 10.44 7.41
N ASP A 304 -13.60 11.13 6.97
CA ASP A 304 -12.23 10.64 7.03
C ASP A 304 -11.98 9.28 6.34
N VAL A 305 -12.77 8.96 5.30
CA VAL A 305 -12.77 7.66 4.61
C VAL A 305 -11.39 7.30 4.04
N PHE A 306 -10.76 8.25 3.34
CA PHE A 306 -9.43 8.09 2.73
C PHE A 306 -8.32 8.86 3.50
N THR A 307 -8.49 9.02 4.80
CA THR A 307 -7.51 9.71 5.63
C THR A 307 -6.41 8.74 6.09
N SER A 308 -5.15 9.14 5.97
CA SER A 308 -3.97 8.36 6.37
C SER A 308 -3.12 9.10 7.41
N ILE A 309 -2.38 8.37 8.25
CA ILE A 309 -1.41 8.95 9.18
C ILE A 309 0.00 8.75 8.63
N HIS A 310 0.76 9.84 8.58
CA HIS A 310 2.15 9.87 8.16
C HIS A 310 3.03 10.30 9.32
N ILE A 311 4.15 9.63 9.52
CA ILE A 311 5.13 9.93 10.57
C ILE A 311 6.44 10.33 9.91
N GLU A 312 6.77 11.60 10.04
CA GLU A 312 8.00 12.20 9.53
C GLU A 312 9.02 12.33 10.67
N GLU A 313 10.23 11.83 10.44
CA GLU A 313 11.32 11.95 11.39
C GLU A 313 12.28 13.06 10.93
N GLN A 314 12.53 14.03 11.80
CA GLN A 314 13.51 15.09 11.58
C GLN A 314 14.64 14.96 12.59
N ILE A 315 15.88 15.01 12.10
CA ILE A 315 17.08 14.75 12.89
C ILE A 315 17.95 15.99 12.88
N ILE A 316 18.50 16.33 14.04
CA ILE A 316 19.58 17.30 14.18
C ILE A 316 20.75 16.68 14.94
N GLN A 317 21.95 16.97 14.45
CA GLN A 317 23.21 16.47 15.01
C GLN A 317 23.96 17.66 15.61
N PHE A 318 24.45 17.51 16.83
CA PHE A 318 25.31 18.47 17.50
C PHE A 318 26.76 18.08 17.25
N ARG A 319 27.50 18.99 16.61
CA ARG A 319 28.87 18.73 16.18
C ARG A 319 29.85 19.56 16.98
N SER A 320 31.02 18.98 17.23
CA SER A 320 32.18 19.71 17.70
C SER A 320 32.92 20.32 16.51
N SER A 321 33.21 21.61 16.56
CA SER A 321 33.93 22.34 15.52
C SER A 321 35.16 23.04 16.08
N ARG A 322 36.08 23.46 15.21
CA ARG A 322 37.27 24.22 15.64
C ARG A 322 36.93 25.56 16.31
N ALA A 323 35.76 26.13 16.02
CA ALA A 323 35.30 27.39 16.60
C ALA A 323 34.59 27.20 17.96
N GLY A 324 34.36 25.95 18.38
CA GLY A 324 33.60 25.56 19.55
C GLY A 324 32.50 24.57 19.20
N ASP A 325 31.82 24.07 20.23
CA ASP A 325 30.82 23.02 20.13
C ASP A 325 29.41 23.60 19.91
N ASP A 326 28.56 22.85 19.21
CA ASP A 326 27.14 23.18 19.08
C ASP A 326 26.44 23.03 20.44
N GLU A 327 25.75 24.07 20.90
CA GLU A 327 25.03 24.03 22.17
C GLU A 327 23.52 23.83 21.95
N LEU A 328 22.92 23.00 22.80
CA LEU A 328 21.47 22.81 22.91
C LEU A 328 20.92 23.86 23.89
N THR A 329 20.12 24.79 23.41
CA THR A 329 19.54 25.85 24.26
C THR A 329 18.21 26.36 23.73
N LYS A 330 17.38 26.86 24.65
CA LYS A 330 16.14 27.59 24.34
C LYS A 330 16.41 29.04 23.92
N ASP A 331 17.53 29.62 24.38
CA ASP A 331 17.89 31.01 24.16
C ASP A 331 18.55 31.20 22.79
N ILE A 332 17.71 31.17 21.76
CA ILE A 332 18.14 31.30 20.36
C ILE A 332 18.11 32.78 19.95
N PRO A 333 19.19 33.34 19.38
CA PRO A 333 19.23 34.74 18.97
C PRO A 333 18.27 35.02 17.81
N ASN A 334 17.63 36.20 17.83
CA ASN A 334 16.80 36.74 16.74
C ASN A 334 15.57 35.89 16.35
N ILE A 335 15.02 35.09 17.27
CA ILE A 335 13.84 34.27 17.02
C ILE A 335 12.59 34.84 17.71
N SER A 336 11.43 34.65 17.08
CA SER A 336 10.17 35.12 17.66
C SER A 336 9.77 34.25 18.86
N LYS A 337 9.18 34.86 19.91
CA LYS A 337 8.61 34.12 21.05
C LYS A 337 7.52 33.13 20.60
N HIS A 338 6.84 33.41 19.50
CA HIS A 338 5.84 32.51 18.93
C HIS A 338 6.47 31.20 18.43
N SER A 339 7.61 31.27 17.74
CA SER A 339 8.28 30.07 17.17
C SER A 339 8.88 29.12 18.21
N ILE A 340 9.20 29.63 19.41
CA ILE A 340 9.79 28.85 20.52
C ILE A 340 8.77 28.45 21.59
N ARG A 341 7.48 28.73 21.38
CA ARG A 341 6.42 28.51 22.39
C ARG A 341 6.30 27.06 22.87
N HIS A 342 6.70 26.11 22.02
CA HIS A 342 6.59 24.67 22.27
C HIS A 342 7.86 24.04 22.84
N LEU A 343 8.94 24.82 22.99
CA LEU A 343 10.20 24.34 23.56
C LEU A 343 10.10 24.22 25.09
N ASP A 344 10.66 23.14 25.62
CA ASP A 344 10.94 22.98 27.04
C ASP A 344 12.14 23.86 27.49
N ASP A 345 12.56 23.70 28.74
CA ASP A 345 13.66 24.49 29.30
C ASP A 345 15.04 24.07 28.77
N THR A 346 15.14 22.89 28.17
CA THR A 346 16.36 22.42 27.49
C THR A 346 16.46 22.93 26.06
N GLY A 347 15.36 23.43 25.48
CA GLY A 347 15.30 23.85 24.08
C GLY A 347 14.82 22.75 23.13
N ILE A 348 14.13 21.73 23.63
CA ILE A 348 13.54 20.63 22.85
C ILE A 348 12.01 20.77 22.84
N VAL A 349 11.37 20.46 21.72
CA VAL A 349 9.91 20.49 21.60
C VAL A 349 9.24 19.47 22.52
N LYS A 350 8.15 19.87 23.17
CA LYS A 350 7.35 18.97 24.03
C LYS A 350 6.52 17.98 23.21
N VAL A 351 6.54 16.71 23.61
CA VAL A 351 5.67 15.66 23.04
C VAL A 351 4.20 16.05 23.24
N GLY A 352 3.38 15.85 22.20
CA GLY A 352 1.98 16.29 22.16
C GLY A 352 1.75 17.70 21.61
N SER A 353 2.80 18.48 21.35
CA SER A 353 2.65 19.82 20.77
C SER A 353 2.25 19.76 19.30
N GLU A 354 1.32 20.62 18.88
CA GLU A 354 1.00 20.85 17.47
C GLU A 354 1.94 21.89 16.87
N VAL A 355 2.72 21.48 15.87
CA VAL A 355 3.76 22.30 15.26
C VAL A 355 3.44 22.63 13.81
N TYR A 356 3.80 23.85 13.41
CA TYR A 356 3.59 24.37 12.06
C TYR A 356 4.93 24.76 11.41
N PRO A 357 5.01 24.87 10.07
CA PRO A 357 6.24 25.26 9.39
C PRO A 357 6.79 26.58 9.95
N GLY A 358 8.08 26.57 10.33
CA GLY A 358 8.74 27.71 10.97
C GLY A 358 8.79 27.66 12.51
N ASP A 359 8.01 26.79 13.15
CA ASP A 359 8.20 26.50 14.58
C ASP A 359 9.53 25.77 14.80
N VAL A 360 10.17 26.03 15.95
CA VAL A 360 11.44 25.39 16.31
C VAL A 360 11.15 24.06 17.00
N LEU A 361 11.79 22.99 16.51
CA LEU A 361 11.71 21.65 17.10
C LEU A 361 12.83 21.43 18.12
N VAL A 362 14.04 21.87 17.77
CA VAL A 362 15.22 21.73 18.62
C VAL A 362 16.06 22.99 18.45
N GLY A 363 16.23 23.73 19.55
CA GLY A 363 17.09 24.90 19.62
C GLY A 363 18.55 24.51 19.59
N ARG A 364 19.25 24.89 18.53
CA ARG A 364 20.69 24.69 18.40
C ARG A 364 21.36 26.00 18.05
N VAL A 365 22.40 26.31 18.80
CA VAL A 365 23.22 27.48 18.56
C VAL A 365 24.66 27.05 18.28
N SER A 366 25.25 27.63 17.24
CA SER A 366 26.64 27.33 16.85
C SER A 366 27.49 28.58 17.01
N PRO A 367 28.73 28.47 17.52
CA PRO A 367 29.64 29.60 17.59
C PRO A 367 29.98 30.10 16.18
N LYS A 368 29.85 31.41 15.96
CA LYS A 368 30.18 32.07 14.71
C LYS A 368 31.60 32.62 14.83
N GLY A 369 32.45 32.33 13.84
CA GLY A 369 33.76 32.98 13.74
C GLY A 369 33.62 34.49 13.57
N GLU A 370 34.65 35.25 13.98
CA GLU A 370 34.68 36.71 13.80
C GLU A 370 34.70 37.08 12.31
N GLU A 371 33.54 37.44 11.78
CA GLU A 371 33.42 38.14 10.51
C GLU A 371 33.52 39.64 10.74
N ASN A 372 34.30 40.33 9.91
CA ASN A 372 34.34 41.79 9.92
C ASN A 372 33.05 42.34 9.29
N PRO A 373 32.15 43.00 10.06
CA PRO A 373 30.93 43.58 9.51
C PRO A 373 31.25 44.72 8.54
N SER A 374 30.32 45.00 7.62
CA SER A 374 30.46 46.11 6.67
C SER A 374 30.46 47.47 7.39
N GLN A 375 30.84 48.56 6.71
CA GLN A 375 30.84 49.89 7.32
C GLN A 375 29.42 50.33 7.74
N GLU A 376 28.42 49.98 6.93
CA GLU A 376 27.00 50.22 7.20
C GLU A 376 26.51 49.44 8.42
N GLU A 377 26.87 48.17 8.54
CA GLU A 377 26.52 47.33 9.70
C GLU A 377 27.20 47.84 10.98
N LYS A 378 28.49 48.24 10.90
CA LYS A 378 29.21 48.86 12.02
C LYS A 378 28.52 50.13 12.51
N MET A 379 28.09 50.98 11.58
CA MET A 379 27.34 52.19 11.91
C MET A 379 26.00 51.85 12.58
N LEU A 380 25.26 50.86 12.05
CA LEU A 380 24.00 50.41 12.62
C LEU A 380 24.17 49.87 14.05
N PHE A 381 25.17 49.03 14.29
CA PHE A 381 25.49 48.50 15.61
C PHE A 381 25.89 49.60 16.59
N ALA A 382 26.64 50.62 16.13
CA ALA A 382 26.98 51.78 16.94
C ALA A 382 25.75 52.62 17.32
N ILE A 383 24.81 52.81 16.39
CA ILE A 383 23.54 53.53 16.64
C ILE A 383 22.66 52.77 17.62
N LEU A 384 22.53 51.45 17.45
CA LEU A 384 21.69 50.59 18.30
C LEU A 384 22.35 50.21 19.63
N GLY A 385 23.63 50.52 19.82
CA GLY A 385 24.40 50.11 21.01
C GLY A 385 24.54 48.59 21.14
N GLN A 386 24.37 47.84 20.05
CA GLN A 386 24.39 46.37 20.06
C GLN A 386 25.73 45.86 19.54
N ARG A 387 26.24 44.78 20.14
CA ARG A 387 27.40 44.06 19.61
C ARG A 387 26.94 43.01 18.60
N PRO A 388 27.75 42.72 17.56
CA PRO A 388 27.45 41.61 16.67
C PRO A 388 27.38 40.31 17.50
N PRO A 389 26.36 39.47 17.27
CA PRO A 389 26.22 38.21 18.01
C PRO A 389 27.36 37.26 17.63
N SER A 390 28.03 36.70 18.63
CA SER A 390 29.07 35.65 18.47
C SER A 390 28.47 34.27 18.17
N ILE A 391 27.15 34.15 18.19
CA ILE A 391 26.42 32.90 18.11
C ILE A 391 25.41 32.98 16.96
N LYS A 392 25.28 31.90 16.19
CA LYS A 392 24.36 31.77 15.06
C LYS A 392 23.27 30.74 15.35
N ASP A 393 22.03 31.05 14.95
CA ASP A 393 20.93 30.09 14.92
C ASP A 393 21.17 29.01 13.84
N THR A 394 21.29 27.76 14.28
CA THR A 394 21.38 26.57 13.42
C THR A 394 20.34 25.52 13.84
N SER A 395 19.25 25.98 14.48
CA SER A 395 18.18 25.17 15.06
C SER A 395 17.42 24.36 14.02
N LEU A 396 16.85 23.23 14.48
CA LEU A 396 15.94 22.43 13.67
C LEU A 396 14.57 23.09 13.68
N LYS A 397 14.09 23.51 12.51
CA LYS A 397 12.76 24.07 12.30
C LYS A 397 11.90 23.10 11.51
N VAL A 398 10.59 23.14 11.75
CA VAL A 398 9.62 22.35 10.99
C VAL A 398 9.71 22.72 9.52
N LYS A 399 10.03 21.73 8.68
CA LYS A 399 10.04 21.86 7.22
C LYS A 399 8.65 22.20 6.68
N HIS A 400 8.60 22.93 5.57
CA HIS A 400 7.35 23.20 4.87
C HIS A 400 6.64 21.91 4.47
N GLY A 401 5.34 21.83 4.77
CA GLY A 401 4.50 20.65 4.52
C GLY A 401 4.53 19.57 5.62
N HIS A 402 5.41 19.68 6.62
CA HIS A 402 5.56 18.70 7.70
C HIS A 402 4.88 19.21 8.99
N ASN A 403 3.66 19.75 8.89
CA ASN A 403 2.89 20.14 10.07
C ASN A 403 2.22 18.92 10.72
N GLY A 404 2.06 18.95 12.03
CA GLY A 404 1.45 17.83 12.75
C GLY A 404 1.72 17.87 14.25
N THR A 405 1.46 16.75 14.91
CA THR A 405 1.65 16.60 16.35
C THR A 405 2.94 15.85 16.63
N ILE A 406 3.73 16.33 17.59
CA ILE A 406 4.93 15.63 18.04
C ILE A 406 4.52 14.34 18.78
N THR A 407 4.92 13.18 18.25
CA THR A 407 4.61 11.88 18.88
C THR A 407 5.75 11.37 19.74
N HIS A 408 6.98 11.53 19.28
CA HIS A 408 8.14 10.97 19.95
C HIS A 408 9.38 11.86 19.77
N VAL A 409 10.20 11.94 20.80
CA VAL A 409 11.50 12.60 20.78
C VAL A 409 12.53 11.64 21.36
N GLU A 410 13.55 11.32 20.56
CA GLU A 410 14.65 10.43 20.94
C GLU A 410 15.94 11.26 21.02
N ILE A 411 16.67 11.12 22.14
CA ILE A 411 17.95 11.81 22.37
C ILE A 411 19.03 10.77 22.56
N LEU A 412 19.87 10.62 21.54
CA LEU A 412 21.09 9.81 21.56
C LEU A 412 22.26 10.71 21.94
N SER A 413 23.08 10.26 22.88
CA SER A 413 24.20 11.06 23.39
C SER A 413 25.38 10.18 23.75
N ARG A 414 26.58 10.66 23.44
CA ARG A 414 27.83 9.97 23.80
C ARG A 414 27.95 9.78 25.32
N ASP A 415 27.45 10.73 26.11
CA ASP A 415 27.45 10.67 27.58
C ASP A 415 26.56 9.53 28.12
N LYS A 416 25.54 9.12 27.36
CA LYS A 416 24.68 7.98 27.70
C LYS A 416 25.27 6.63 27.28
N GLY A 417 26.47 6.63 26.68
CA GLY A 417 27.12 5.42 26.18
C GLY A 417 26.71 5.02 24.75
N ASP A 418 26.00 5.89 24.03
CA ASP A 418 25.63 5.63 22.63
C ASP A 418 26.85 5.78 21.70
N ILE A 419 26.99 4.86 20.75
CA ILE A 419 28.07 4.89 19.75
C ILE A 419 27.65 5.85 18.63
N LEU A 420 28.26 7.04 18.61
CA LEU A 420 28.04 8.08 17.60
C LEU A 420 29.27 8.26 16.71
N GLU A 421 29.07 8.80 15.51
CA GLU A 421 30.18 9.16 14.61
C GLU A 421 31.15 10.14 15.27
N GLU A 422 32.42 10.11 14.85
CA GLU A 422 33.44 11.00 15.37
C GLU A 422 33.09 12.47 15.11
N GLY A 423 33.22 13.32 16.13
CA GLY A 423 32.80 14.73 16.08
C GLY A 423 31.31 14.99 16.30
N ILE A 424 30.46 13.96 16.48
CA ILE A 424 29.06 14.12 16.91
C ILE A 424 28.93 13.76 18.39
N GLU A 425 28.43 14.70 19.18
CA GLU A 425 28.23 14.54 20.63
C GLU A 425 26.81 14.05 20.97
N LYS A 426 25.82 14.59 20.24
CA LYS A 426 24.40 14.37 20.51
C LYS A 426 23.61 14.36 19.20
N ILE A 427 22.61 13.50 19.14
CA ILE A 427 21.62 13.46 18.05
C ILE A 427 20.24 13.54 18.69
N VAL A 428 19.44 14.49 18.24
CA VAL A 428 18.03 14.62 18.63
C VAL A 428 17.18 14.28 17.42
N LYS A 429 16.32 13.27 17.56
CA LYS A 429 15.33 12.89 16.55
C LYS A 429 13.95 13.28 17.05
N VAL A 430 13.18 13.93 16.19
CA VAL A 430 11.82 14.37 16.48
C VAL A 430 10.89 13.75 15.45
N SER A 431 9.92 12.97 15.93
CA SER A 431 8.87 12.36 15.11
C SER A 431 7.61 13.23 15.13
N ILE A 432 7.14 13.59 13.94
CA ILE A 432 5.95 14.40 13.72
C ILE A 432 4.91 13.52 13.02
N ALA A 433 3.76 13.30 13.66
CA ALA A 433 2.64 12.63 13.03
C ALA A 433 1.70 13.65 12.38
N GLN A 434 1.38 13.41 11.12
CA GLN A 434 0.49 14.24 10.30
C GLN A 434 -0.69 13.40 9.83
N LYS A 435 -1.91 13.87 10.12
CA LYS A 435 -3.13 13.33 9.54
C LYS A 435 -3.33 13.94 8.14
N ARG A 436 -3.29 13.11 7.10
CA ARG A 436 -3.43 13.52 5.70
C ARG A 436 -4.76 13.05 5.14
N LYS A 437 -5.72 13.97 5.04
CA LYS A 437 -7.00 13.76 4.35
C LYS A 437 -6.78 13.66 2.84
N ILE A 438 -7.76 13.10 2.11
CA ILE A 438 -7.76 13.11 0.64
C ILE A 438 -8.02 14.54 0.13
N LYS A 439 -7.30 14.96 -0.91
CA LYS A 439 -7.42 16.29 -1.52
C LYS A 439 -7.37 16.23 -3.04
N VAL A 440 -7.74 17.34 -3.68
CA VAL A 440 -7.52 17.53 -5.12
C VAL A 440 -6.03 17.38 -5.46
N GLY A 441 -5.73 16.60 -6.49
CA GLY A 441 -4.37 16.25 -6.90
C GLY A 441 -3.84 14.93 -6.33
N ASP A 442 -4.50 14.35 -5.31
CA ASP A 442 -4.15 13.03 -4.81
C ASP A 442 -4.51 11.94 -5.84
N LYS A 443 -3.72 10.87 -5.83
CA LYS A 443 -3.93 9.74 -6.74
C LYS A 443 -4.69 8.61 -6.05
N VAL A 444 -5.77 8.18 -6.68
CA VAL A 444 -6.58 7.02 -6.28
C VAL A 444 -6.54 5.96 -7.37
N ALA A 445 -6.81 4.71 -7.02
CA ALA A 445 -6.91 3.63 -7.98
C ALA A 445 -7.85 2.51 -7.50
N GLY A 446 -8.42 1.76 -8.44
CA GLY A 446 -8.99 0.45 -8.15
C GLY A 446 -7.96 -0.68 -8.33
N ARG A 447 -8.39 -1.92 -8.09
CA ARG A 447 -7.54 -3.11 -8.24
C ARG A 447 -7.29 -3.50 -9.70
N HIS A 448 -8.10 -3.00 -10.62
CA HIS A 448 -8.13 -3.36 -12.05
C HIS A 448 -7.25 -2.44 -12.93
N GLY A 449 -6.22 -1.80 -12.36
CA GLY A 449 -5.34 -0.89 -13.08
C GLY A 449 -6.00 0.42 -13.54
N ASN A 450 -7.19 0.73 -13.03
CA ASN A 450 -7.87 2.02 -13.18
C ASN A 450 -7.30 3.01 -12.16
N LYS A 451 -6.37 3.85 -12.60
CA LYS A 451 -5.82 4.96 -11.80
C LYS A 451 -6.51 6.26 -12.17
N GLY A 452 -6.59 7.17 -11.21
CA GLY A 452 -7.03 8.51 -11.48
C GLY A 452 -6.53 9.53 -10.46
N VAL A 453 -6.62 10.80 -10.85
CA VAL A 453 -6.26 11.92 -9.98
C VAL A 453 -7.55 12.62 -9.58
N VAL A 454 -7.71 12.90 -8.28
CA VAL A 454 -8.85 13.66 -7.79
C VAL A 454 -8.82 15.06 -8.40
N SER A 455 -9.81 15.40 -9.21
CA SER A 455 -9.88 16.70 -9.89
C SER A 455 -10.69 17.72 -9.10
N ILE A 456 -11.76 17.28 -8.45
CA ILE A 456 -12.65 18.11 -7.65
C ILE A 456 -13.29 17.29 -6.54
N VAL A 457 -13.54 17.97 -5.42
CA VAL A 457 -14.39 17.48 -4.34
C VAL A 457 -15.72 18.21 -4.47
N LEU A 458 -16.79 17.50 -4.85
CA LEU A 458 -18.11 18.10 -4.96
C LEU A 458 -18.85 18.05 -3.62
N PRO A 459 -19.59 19.10 -3.25
CA PRO A 459 -20.53 19.06 -2.13
C PRO A 459 -21.50 17.88 -2.26
N GLU A 460 -21.98 17.37 -1.14
CA GLU A 460 -22.89 16.20 -1.12
C GLU A 460 -24.21 16.50 -1.84
N GLU A 461 -24.69 17.73 -1.72
CA GLU A 461 -25.88 18.24 -2.39
C GLU A 461 -25.72 18.37 -3.91
N ASP A 462 -24.49 18.46 -4.44
CA ASP A 462 -24.22 18.55 -5.88
C ASP A 462 -23.90 17.19 -6.51
N MET A 463 -23.83 16.13 -5.69
CA MET A 463 -23.56 14.77 -6.17
C MET A 463 -24.83 14.10 -6.70
N PRO A 464 -24.78 13.49 -7.89
CA PRO A 464 -25.87 12.64 -8.37
C PRO A 464 -26.20 11.54 -7.36
N TYR A 465 -27.49 11.25 -7.20
CA TYR A 465 -27.99 10.33 -6.18
C TYR A 465 -28.94 9.28 -6.75
N LEU A 466 -29.02 8.15 -6.03
CA LEU A 466 -29.93 7.03 -6.31
C LEU A 466 -31.39 7.41 -6.01
N GLU A 467 -32.35 6.63 -6.49
CA GLU A 467 -33.78 6.88 -6.21
C GLU A 467 -34.12 6.81 -4.70
N ASP A 468 -33.29 6.15 -3.89
CA ASP A 468 -33.41 6.12 -2.43
C ASP A 468 -32.83 7.36 -1.71
N GLY A 469 -32.31 8.33 -2.47
CA GLY A 469 -31.69 9.56 -1.95
C GLY A 469 -30.20 9.42 -1.63
N THR A 470 -29.59 8.24 -1.78
CA THR A 470 -28.18 8.04 -1.47
C THR A 470 -27.29 8.70 -2.54
N PRO A 471 -26.43 9.68 -2.19
CA PRO A 471 -25.51 10.29 -3.14
C PRO A 471 -24.37 9.33 -3.50
N LEU A 472 -23.89 9.42 -4.73
CA LEU A 472 -22.69 8.71 -5.17
C LEU A 472 -21.47 9.20 -4.37
N ASP A 473 -20.51 8.30 -4.13
CA ASP A 473 -19.25 8.62 -3.46
C ASP A 473 -18.19 9.08 -4.47
N VAL A 474 -18.13 8.39 -5.62
CA VAL A 474 -17.13 8.61 -6.65
C VAL A 474 -17.76 8.51 -8.03
N MET A 475 -17.39 9.41 -8.94
CA MET A 475 -17.77 9.30 -10.36
C MET A 475 -16.54 9.05 -11.23
N LEU A 476 -16.63 8.00 -12.05
CA LEU A 476 -15.59 7.60 -12.99
C LEU A 476 -16.06 7.74 -14.43
N ASN A 477 -15.11 8.01 -15.33
CA ASN A 477 -15.40 8.13 -16.75
C ASN A 477 -15.64 6.75 -17.39
N PRO A 478 -16.81 6.51 -18.01
CA PRO A 478 -17.10 5.23 -18.68
C PRO A 478 -16.20 4.97 -19.89
N GLN A 479 -15.67 6.01 -20.55
CA GLN A 479 -14.84 5.86 -21.76
C GLN A 479 -13.49 5.19 -21.47
N GLY A 480 -13.04 5.23 -20.22
CA GLY A 480 -11.78 4.61 -19.79
C GLY A 480 -11.83 3.08 -19.75
N VAL A 481 -13.01 2.46 -19.76
CA VAL A 481 -13.17 1.00 -19.62
C VAL A 481 -12.95 0.28 -20.96
N PRO A 482 -13.65 0.63 -22.07
CA PRO A 482 -13.51 -0.12 -23.33
C PRO A 482 -12.11 -0.01 -23.94
N SER A 483 -11.49 1.17 -23.84
CA SER A 483 -10.14 1.41 -24.39
C SER A 483 -9.03 0.64 -23.67
N ARG A 484 -9.27 0.26 -22.40
CA ARG A 484 -8.28 -0.41 -21.55
C ARG A 484 -8.57 -1.88 -21.32
N MET A 485 -9.75 -2.34 -21.73
CA MET A 485 -10.19 -3.73 -21.61
C MET A 485 -10.03 -4.30 -20.19
N ASN A 486 -10.33 -3.49 -19.16
CA ASN A 486 -10.39 -3.93 -17.76
C ASN A 486 -11.85 -4.03 -17.31
N ILE A 487 -12.55 -5.03 -17.86
CA ILE A 487 -13.98 -5.25 -17.66
C ILE A 487 -14.24 -5.76 -16.23
N GLY A 488 -13.24 -6.37 -15.58
CA GLY A 488 -13.34 -6.86 -14.21
C GLY A 488 -13.85 -5.82 -13.23
N GLN A 489 -13.50 -4.54 -13.41
CA GLN A 489 -13.98 -3.45 -12.54
C GLN A 489 -15.51 -3.25 -12.60
N ILE A 490 -16.15 -3.54 -13.73
CA ILE A 490 -17.61 -3.44 -13.88
C ILE A 490 -18.29 -4.63 -13.20
N LEU A 491 -17.69 -5.82 -13.32
CA LEU A 491 -18.17 -7.02 -12.64
C LEU A 491 -18.05 -6.89 -11.12
N GLU A 492 -16.91 -6.36 -10.63
CA GLU A 492 -16.70 -6.00 -9.23
C GLU A 492 -17.76 -5.00 -8.76
N LEU A 493 -18.01 -3.95 -9.55
CA LEU A 493 -18.99 -2.92 -9.22
C LEU A 493 -20.41 -3.48 -9.05
N HIS A 494 -20.85 -4.33 -9.98
CA HIS A 494 -22.18 -4.95 -9.92
C HIS A 494 -22.31 -5.94 -8.76
N LEU A 495 -21.34 -6.86 -8.61
CA LEU A 495 -21.38 -7.83 -7.52
C LEU A 495 -21.25 -7.15 -6.15
N GLY A 496 -20.45 -6.08 -6.06
CA GLY A 496 -20.30 -5.28 -4.85
C GLY A 496 -21.58 -4.57 -4.45
N MET A 497 -22.41 -4.14 -5.41
CA MET A 497 -23.73 -3.58 -5.11
C MET A 497 -24.67 -4.64 -4.52
N ALA A 498 -24.70 -5.85 -5.10
CA ALA A 498 -25.46 -6.97 -4.55
C ALA A 498 -24.97 -7.32 -3.13
N ALA A 499 -23.65 -7.40 -2.94
CA ALA A 499 -23.00 -7.67 -1.65
C ALA A 499 -23.45 -6.67 -0.57
N ARG A 500 -23.45 -5.37 -0.90
CA ARG A 500 -23.87 -4.32 0.03
C ARG A 500 -25.36 -4.40 0.40
N LYS A 501 -26.25 -4.70 -0.56
CA LYS A 501 -27.70 -4.79 -0.28
C LYS A 501 -28.06 -6.07 0.49
N LEU A 502 -27.40 -7.18 0.19
CA LEU A 502 -27.58 -8.46 0.88
C LEU A 502 -26.83 -8.53 2.23
N ASN A 503 -25.92 -7.59 2.48
CA ASN A 503 -25.03 -7.57 3.64
C ASN A 503 -24.19 -8.86 3.74
N VAL A 504 -23.67 -9.31 2.60
CA VAL A 504 -22.79 -10.49 2.47
C VAL A 504 -21.48 -10.11 1.82
N LYS A 505 -20.50 -11.01 1.92
CA LYS A 505 -19.21 -10.90 1.27
C LYS A 505 -19.07 -12.03 0.24
N PHE A 506 -18.55 -11.72 -0.94
CA PHE A 506 -18.29 -12.71 -1.97
C PHE A 506 -16.79 -13.00 -2.10
N VAL A 507 -16.46 -14.26 -2.38
CA VAL A 507 -15.12 -14.69 -2.73
C VAL A 507 -15.13 -15.14 -4.19
N SER A 508 -14.34 -14.45 -5.02
CA SER A 508 -14.17 -14.76 -6.43
C SER A 508 -12.68 -14.98 -6.71
N PRO A 509 -12.18 -16.23 -6.57
CA PRO A 509 -10.79 -16.56 -6.90
C PRO A 509 -10.45 -16.22 -8.36
N SER A 510 -9.18 -15.95 -8.66
CA SER A 510 -8.75 -15.67 -10.03
C SER A 510 -8.92 -16.91 -10.93
N PHE A 511 -9.46 -16.72 -12.14
CA PHE A 511 -9.76 -17.78 -13.14
C PHE A 511 -10.85 -18.80 -12.77
N ASP A 512 -11.08 -19.04 -11.48
CA ASP A 512 -12.16 -19.91 -10.95
C ASP A 512 -13.20 -19.10 -10.14
N GLY A 513 -13.46 -17.88 -10.62
CA GLY A 513 -14.33 -16.91 -9.96
C GLY A 513 -15.80 -17.02 -10.36
N VAL A 514 -16.60 -16.15 -9.71
CA VAL A 514 -18.04 -15.97 -9.96
C VAL A 514 -18.28 -15.63 -11.43
N LYS A 515 -19.23 -16.31 -12.08
CA LYS A 515 -19.53 -16.06 -13.49
C LYS A 515 -20.67 -15.04 -13.62
N LYS A 516 -20.83 -14.50 -14.83
CA LYS A 516 -21.87 -13.50 -15.12
C LYS A 516 -23.29 -13.95 -14.71
N PRO A 517 -23.74 -15.18 -14.99
CA PRO A 517 -25.07 -15.63 -14.56
C PRO A 517 -25.27 -15.59 -13.04
N ASP A 518 -24.22 -15.91 -12.29
CA ASP A 518 -24.25 -15.87 -10.82
C ASP A 518 -24.36 -14.42 -10.31
N ILE A 519 -23.70 -13.47 -10.97
CA ILE A 519 -23.84 -12.03 -10.67
C ILE A 519 -25.27 -11.57 -10.96
N GLU A 520 -25.86 -11.99 -12.09
CA GLU A 520 -27.24 -11.65 -12.44
C GLU A 520 -28.24 -12.22 -11.42
N ALA A 521 -28.00 -13.44 -10.91
CA ALA A 521 -28.80 -14.06 -9.86
C ALA A 521 -28.65 -13.32 -8.53
N ALA A 522 -27.43 -12.97 -8.12
CA ALA A 522 -27.18 -12.20 -6.90
C ALA A 522 -27.81 -10.80 -6.95
N LEU A 523 -27.81 -10.15 -8.12
CA LEU A 523 -28.50 -8.87 -8.33
C LEU A 523 -30.01 -9.02 -8.20
N GLU A 524 -30.60 -10.10 -8.76
CA GLU A 524 -32.03 -10.37 -8.66
C GLU A 524 -32.44 -10.67 -7.21
N GLU A 525 -31.65 -11.46 -6.48
CA GLU A 525 -31.84 -11.72 -5.05
C GLU A 525 -31.79 -10.44 -4.22
N ALA A 526 -30.90 -9.51 -4.57
CA ALA A 526 -30.79 -8.19 -3.94
C ALA A 526 -31.92 -7.21 -4.32
N GLY A 527 -32.87 -7.61 -5.18
CA GLY A 527 -33.95 -6.75 -5.68
C GLY A 527 -33.48 -5.68 -6.67
N LEU A 528 -32.32 -5.89 -7.32
CA LEU A 528 -31.73 -4.98 -8.28
C LEU A 528 -31.97 -5.46 -9.72
N ASN A 529 -31.77 -4.56 -10.68
CA ASN A 529 -31.87 -4.91 -12.09
C ASN A 529 -30.70 -5.83 -12.49
N LYS A 530 -30.99 -6.93 -13.22
CA LYS A 530 -29.98 -7.86 -13.76
C LYS A 530 -28.88 -7.20 -14.57
N THR A 531 -29.16 -6.05 -15.19
CA THR A 531 -28.17 -5.28 -15.94
C THR A 531 -27.12 -4.58 -15.08
N GLY A 532 -27.34 -4.49 -13.76
CA GLY A 532 -26.48 -3.72 -12.82
C GLY A 532 -26.58 -2.20 -12.99
N LYS A 533 -27.46 -1.72 -13.88
CA LYS A 533 -27.67 -0.30 -14.13
C LYS A 533 -28.82 0.25 -13.29
N GLN A 534 -28.67 1.47 -12.82
CA GLN A 534 -29.64 2.16 -11.99
C GLN A 534 -29.93 3.56 -12.54
N ILE A 535 -31.13 4.05 -12.25
CA ILE A 535 -31.51 5.43 -12.57
C ILE A 535 -30.89 6.34 -11.51
N ILE A 536 -30.28 7.43 -11.98
CA ILE A 536 -29.66 8.45 -11.13
C ILE A 536 -30.36 9.78 -11.39
N ILE A 537 -30.47 10.59 -10.34
CA ILE A 537 -31.11 11.90 -10.36
C ILE A 537 -30.03 12.97 -10.30
N ASP A 538 -30.13 13.95 -11.21
CA ASP A 538 -29.32 15.16 -11.18
C ASP A 538 -29.81 16.04 -10.02
N PRO A 539 -28.93 16.40 -9.07
CA PRO A 539 -29.35 17.16 -7.91
C PRO A 539 -29.66 18.62 -8.21
N ILE A 540 -29.05 19.19 -9.25
CA ILE A 540 -29.24 20.59 -9.62
C ILE A 540 -30.61 20.77 -10.29
N THR A 541 -30.96 19.86 -11.18
CA THR A 541 -32.21 19.96 -11.96
C THR A 541 -33.37 19.15 -11.37
N GLY A 542 -33.09 18.21 -10.48
CA GLY A 542 -34.06 17.24 -9.95
C GLY A 542 -34.55 16.23 -10.99
N ARG A 543 -33.96 16.19 -12.19
CA ARG A 543 -34.38 15.31 -13.28
C ARG A 543 -33.63 14.00 -13.24
N LYS A 544 -34.32 12.91 -13.59
CA LYS A 544 -33.70 11.61 -13.85
C LYS A 544 -32.83 11.72 -15.11
N PHE A 545 -31.68 11.05 -15.11
CA PHE A 545 -30.85 10.93 -16.30
C PHE A 545 -31.61 10.18 -17.40
N ASP A 546 -31.36 10.54 -18.67
CA ASP A 546 -32.07 9.96 -19.82
C ASP A 546 -31.91 8.44 -19.95
N LYS A 547 -30.77 7.91 -19.48
CA LYS A 547 -30.45 6.48 -19.49
C LYS A 547 -29.93 6.04 -18.13
N PRO A 548 -30.25 4.81 -17.69
CA PRO A 548 -29.67 4.25 -16.48
C PRO A 548 -28.17 4.02 -16.69
N ILE A 549 -27.39 4.28 -15.65
CA ILE A 549 -25.92 4.15 -15.66
C ILE A 549 -25.49 3.00 -14.75
N SER A 550 -24.29 2.48 -14.97
CA SER A 550 -23.73 1.46 -14.07
C SER A 550 -23.34 2.10 -12.74
N VAL A 551 -24.01 1.69 -11.66
CA VAL A 551 -23.77 2.15 -10.30
C VAL A 551 -23.65 0.97 -9.37
N GLY A 552 -22.62 0.97 -8.55
CA GLY A 552 -22.34 -0.13 -7.65
C GLY A 552 -21.20 0.16 -6.70
N VAL A 553 -20.75 -0.87 -5.99
CA VAL A 553 -19.72 -0.71 -4.97
C VAL A 553 -18.40 -1.27 -5.51
N MET A 554 -17.37 -0.43 -5.53
CA MET A 554 -16.03 -0.80 -5.97
C MET A 554 -15.04 -0.58 -4.83
N TYR A 555 -14.02 -1.45 -4.74
CA TYR A 555 -12.96 -1.29 -3.76
C TYR A 555 -11.87 -0.34 -4.27
N MET A 556 -11.78 0.84 -3.67
CA MET A 556 -10.84 1.89 -4.07
C MET A 556 -9.72 2.09 -3.05
N LEU A 557 -8.54 2.44 -3.59
CA LEU A 557 -7.28 2.59 -2.88
C LEU A 557 -6.79 4.03 -2.99
N LYS A 558 -6.30 4.59 -1.89
CA LYS A 558 -5.49 5.81 -1.91
C LYS A 558 -4.03 5.42 -2.09
N LEU A 559 -3.36 5.94 -3.12
CA LEU A 559 -1.95 5.64 -3.36
C LEU A 559 -1.05 6.60 -2.57
N ASN A 560 0.20 6.19 -2.33
CA ASN A 560 1.23 7.03 -1.68
C ASN A 560 1.69 8.24 -2.52
N HIS A 561 1.05 8.48 -3.66
CA HIS A 561 1.30 9.62 -4.55
C HIS A 561 0.40 10.80 -4.17
N MET A 562 0.72 11.43 -3.04
CA MET A 562 -0.01 12.59 -2.54
C MET A 562 0.48 13.90 -3.19
N VAL A 563 -0.43 14.85 -3.34
CA VAL A 563 -0.11 16.17 -3.92
C VAL A 563 0.85 16.98 -3.06
N ASP A 564 0.69 16.93 -1.73
CA ASP A 564 1.49 17.70 -0.77
C ASP A 564 3.00 17.34 -0.85
N ASP A 565 3.31 16.09 -1.19
CA ASP A 565 4.69 15.62 -1.37
C ASP A 565 5.27 16.05 -2.72
N LYS A 566 4.43 16.18 -3.74
CA LYS A 566 4.84 16.50 -5.12
C LYS A 566 4.91 17.99 -5.42
N MET A 567 4.13 18.80 -4.71
CA MET A 567 4.17 20.25 -4.88
C MET A 567 5.54 20.77 -4.45
N HIS A 568 6.19 21.51 -5.35
CA HIS A 568 7.47 22.17 -5.12
C HIS A 568 7.51 23.48 -5.89
N VAL A 569 7.85 24.56 -5.18
CA VAL A 569 7.98 25.90 -5.76
C VAL A 569 9.29 26.49 -5.26
N ARG A 570 10.03 27.12 -6.17
CA ARG A 570 11.27 27.84 -5.84
C ARG A 570 11.21 29.22 -6.48
N SER A 571 11.50 30.24 -5.67
CA SER A 571 11.86 31.57 -6.15
C SER A 571 13.39 31.70 -6.23
N VAL A 572 14.04 31.78 -5.07
CA VAL A 572 15.50 31.82 -4.90
C VAL A 572 15.88 30.73 -3.88
N GLY A 573 17.06 30.14 -4.06
CA GLY A 573 17.53 29.04 -3.22
C GLY A 573 19.02 28.83 -3.37
N PRO A 574 19.58 27.76 -2.79
CA PRO A 574 21.00 27.48 -2.86
C PRO A 574 21.45 27.15 -4.29
N TYR A 575 22.73 27.43 -4.53
CA TYR A 575 23.43 27.20 -5.80
C TYR A 575 24.59 26.24 -5.59
N SER A 576 24.87 25.45 -6.62
CA SER A 576 26.07 24.63 -6.70
C SER A 576 27.31 25.52 -6.72
N LEU A 577 28.29 25.24 -5.86
CA LEU A 577 29.55 25.99 -5.82
C LEU A 577 30.32 25.90 -7.15
N ILE A 578 30.26 24.75 -7.82
CA ILE A 578 31.05 24.49 -9.03
C ILE A 578 30.36 25.11 -10.26
N THR A 579 29.09 24.78 -10.47
CA THR A 579 28.38 25.17 -11.70
C THR A 579 27.65 26.50 -11.57
N GLN A 580 27.53 27.05 -10.35
CA GLN A 580 26.71 28.23 -10.05
C GLN A 580 25.25 28.10 -10.52
N GLN A 581 24.80 26.87 -10.75
CA GLN A 581 23.41 26.58 -11.09
C GLN A 581 22.60 26.34 -9.82
N PRO A 582 21.29 26.61 -9.83
CA PRO A 582 20.37 26.11 -8.83
C PRO A 582 20.65 24.65 -8.47
N LEU A 583 20.74 24.34 -7.18
CA LEU A 583 20.74 22.93 -6.76
C LEU A 583 19.50 22.21 -7.29
N GLY A 584 19.55 20.89 -7.46
CA GLY A 584 18.43 20.10 -7.98
C GLY A 584 17.58 19.50 -6.86
N GLY A 585 16.26 19.49 -7.05
CA GLY A 585 15.32 18.72 -6.21
C GLY A 585 14.79 19.42 -4.95
N LYS A 586 13.60 19.00 -4.50
CA LYS A 586 12.83 19.60 -3.40
C LYS A 586 13.59 19.61 -2.05
N SER A 587 14.33 18.54 -1.74
CA SER A 587 15.05 18.41 -0.47
C SER A 587 16.12 19.48 -0.24
N GLN A 588 16.67 20.04 -1.33
CA GLN A 588 17.68 21.11 -1.30
C GLN A 588 17.07 22.49 -1.64
N ASN A 589 15.75 22.60 -1.66
CA ASN A 589 15.05 23.76 -2.21
C ASN A 589 15.57 24.12 -3.63
N GLY A 590 15.74 23.07 -4.42
CA GLY A 590 16.35 23.10 -5.74
C GLY A 590 15.45 23.62 -6.86
N GLY A 591 16.01 23.97 -8.01
CA GLY A 591 15.27 24.28 -9.23
C GLY A 591 14.81 23.01 -9.96
N GLN A 592 13.91 23.21 -10.92
CA GLN A 592 13.65 22.20 -11.96
C GLN A 592 14.85 22.17 -12.91
N ARG A 593 15.18 20.97 -13.42
CA ARG A 593 16.29 20.79 -14.35
C ARG A 593 15.89 21.15 -15.77
#